data_AF-A0A3B1C4Z5-F1
#
_entry.id   AF-A0A3B1C4Z5-F1
#
_cell.length_a   1.000
_cell.length_b   1.000
_cell.length_c   1.000
_cell.angle_alpha   90.00
_cell.angle_beta   90.00
_cell.angle_gamma   90.00
#
_symmetry.space_group_name_H-M   'P 1'
#
loop_
_entity.id
_entity.type
_entity.pdbx_description
1 polymer ?
#
loop_
_entity_poly.entity_id
_entity_poly.type
_entity_poly.pdbx_seq_one_letter_code
_entity_poly.pdbx_strand_id
1 'polypeptide(L)'
;MISTPRFHIIYIEITNVCNFDCDFCPSESQTRKKLFMETAFAKKIISEIAEYNLAKRITLHIMGEPLLHKGVVELCRLAEDLGIPADC
;
A
#
# COMPACT_ATOMS: atom_id res chain seq x y z
N MET A 1 -24.77 4.84 -0.93
CA MET A 1 -23.79 3.84 -1.40
C MET A 1 -23.36 4.25 -2.79
N ILE A 2 -22.07 4.54 -3.00
CA ILE A 2 -21.55 4.94 -4.31
C ILE A 2 -21.49 3.68 -5.17
N SER A 3 -22.26 3.65 -6.28
CA SER A 3 -22.38 2.48 -7.15
C SER A 3 -21.12 2.19 -7.97
N THR A 4 -20.20 3.15 -8.08
CA THR A 4 -18.94 3.02 -8.84
C THR A 4 -17.79 3.59 -8.01
N PRO A 5 -16.67 2.86 -7.83
CA PRO A 5 -15.55 3.37 -7.06
C PRO A 5 -14.99 4.66 -7.65
N ARG A 6 -14.64 5.62 -6.78
CA ARG A 6 -14.14 6.95 -7.20
C ARG A 6 -12.80 6.87 -7.92
N PHE A 7 -11.94 5.95 -7.48
CA PHE A 7 -10.58 5.79 -7.98
C PHE A 7 -10.40 4.43 -8.67
N HIS A 8 -9.54 4.37 -9.67
CA HIS A 8 -9.14 3.10 -10.27
C HIS A 8 -8.20 2.33 -9.34
N ILE A 9 -7.13 2.99 -8.87
CA ILE A 9 -6.12 2.45 -7.96
C ILE A 9 -5.85 3.48 -6.87
N ILE A 10 -5.72 3.02 -5.63
CA ILE A 10 -5.08 3.80 -4.56
C ILE A 10 -3.73 3.16 -4.25
N TYR A 11 -2.67 3.96 -4.27
CA TYR A 11 -1.32 3.55 -3.92
C TYR A 11 -1.05 3.83 -2.44
N ILE A 12 -0.70 2.79 -1.69
CA ILE A 12 -0.39 2.88 -0.26
C ILE A 12 1.09 2.48 -0.10
N GLU A 13 1.99 3.46 -0.02
CA GLU A 13 3.40 3.20 0.24
C GLU A 13 3.60 2.78 1.71
N ILE A 14 3.49 1.49 2.02
CA ILE A 14 3.65 0.98 3.40
C ILE A 14 5.09 1.06 3.89
N THR A 15 6.05 1.17 2.97
CA THR A 15 7.44 1.52 3.26
C THR A 15 8.12 2.09 2.02
N ASN A 16 9.08 3.00 2.24
CA ASN A 16 10.02 3.49 1.22
C ASN A 16 11.43 2.91 1.41
N VAL A 17 11.58 1.90 2.26
CA VAL A 17 12.82 1.12 2.42
C VAL A 17 12.86 0.08 1.32
N CYS A 18 14.02 -0.09 0.70
CA CYS A 18 14.27 -1.09 -0.32
C CYS A 18 15.63 -1.74 -0.02
N ASN A 19 15.79 -3.03 -0.35
CA ASN A 19 17.04 -3.77 -0.27
C ASN A 19 17.78 -3.86 -1.62
N PHE A 20 17.28 -3.16 -2.64
CA PHE A 20 17.91 -3.02 -3.96
C PHE A 20 18.32 -1.57 -4.20
N ASP A 21 19.34 -1.41 -5.04
CA ASP A 21 19.87 -0.12 -5.47
C ASP A 21 19.98 -0.10 -7.00
N CYS A 22 18.82 0.03 -7.66
CA CYS A 22 18.74 -0.06 -9.12
C CYS A 22 19.18 1.26 -9.78
N ASP A 23 20.00 1.21 -10.82
CA ASP A 23 20.54 2.39 -11.53
C ASP A 23 19.47 3.37 -12.06
N PHE A 24 18.27 2.87 -12.36
CA PHE A 24 17.15 3.69 -12.85
C PHE A 24 16.25 4.24 -11.74
N CYS A 25 16.46 3.80 -10.48
CA CYS A 25 15.61 4.17 -9.37
C CYS A 25 16.04 5.54 -8.83
N PRO A 26 15.13 6.52 -8.68
CA PRO A 26 15.50 7.85 -8.18
C PRO A 26 15.79 7.86 -6.67
N SER A 27 15.98 6.70 -6.03
CA SER A 27 16.07 6.57 -4.57
C SER A 27 17.20 7.37 -3.95
N GLU A 28 18.33 7.53 -4.66
CA GLU A 28 19.47 8.36 -4.24
C GLU A 28 19.15 9.85 -4.19
N SER A 29 18.23 10.30 -5.06
CA SER A 29 17.78 11.70 -5.10
C SER A 29 16.68 12.01 -4.08
N GLN A 30 16.13 11.00 -3.40
CA GLN A 30 15.05 11.16 -2.44
C GLN A 30 15.58 11.66 -1.09
N THR A 31 15.03 12.77 -0.61
CA THR A 31 15.34 13.34 0.72
C THR A 31 14.38 12.85 1.82
N ARG A 32 13.42 11.98 1.46
CA ARG A 32 12.40 11.46 2.39
C ARG A 32 13.05 10.53 3.42
N LYS A 33 12.67 10.68 4.69
CA LYS A 33 13.08 9.74 5.75
C LYS A 33 12.62 8.32 5.41
N LYS A 34 13.50 7.35 5.58
CA LYS A 34 13.20 5.93 5.45
C LYS A 34 12.33 5.45 6.61
N LEU A 35 11.13 4.93 6.31
CA LEU A 35 10.11 4.60 7.30
C LEU A 35 9.31 3.35 6.91
N PHE A 36 8.73 2.72 7.93
CA PHE A 36 7.67 1.72 7.80
C PHE A 36 6.40 2.31 8.40
N MET A 37 5.29 2.19 7.69
CA MET A 37 3.98 2.56 8.21
C MET A 37 3.62 1.64 9.39
N GLU A 38 2.88 2.13 10.39
CA GLU A 38 2.37 1.24 11.42
C GLU A 38 1.31 0.30 10.83
N THR A 39 1.40 -1.01 11.13
CA THR A 39 0.49 -2.01 10.55
C THR A 39 -0.97 -1.71 10.90
N ALA A 40 -1.23 -1.27 12.14
CA ALA A 40 -2.57 -0.89 12.58
C ALA A 40 -3.13 0.32 11.79
N PHE A 41 -2.27 1.27 11.42
CA PHE A 41 -2.67 2.41 10.62
C PHE A 41 -2.95 2.02 9.17
N ALA A 42 -2.09 1.18 8.57
CA ALA A 42 -2.33 0.63 7.24
C ALA A 42 -3.65 -0.17 7.16
N LYS A 43 -3.96 -1.00 8.18
CA LYS A 43 -5.25 -1.69 8.28
C LYS A 43 -6.43 -0.72 8.29
N LYS A 44 -6.35 0.35 9.10
CA LYS A 44 -7.41 1.38 9.15
C LYS A 44 -7.64 2.00 7.77
N ILE A 45 -6.58 2.35 7.04
CA ILE A 45 -6.67 2.89 5.68
C ILE A 45 -7.38 1.90 4.75
N ILE A 46 -6.99 0.61 4.74
CA ILE A 46 -7.61 -0.41 3.88
C ILE A 46 -9.10 -0.59 4.22
N SER A 47 -9.44 -0.62 5.51
CA SER A 47 -10.83 -0.70 5.96
C SER A 47 -11.67 0.49 5.50
N GLU A 48 -11.16 1.72 5.61
CA GLU A 48 -11.87 2.92 5.14
C GLU A 48 -12.04 2.92 3.61
N ILE A 49 -11.02 2.48 2.86
CA ILE A 49 -11.12 2.36 1.40
C ILE A 49 -12.24 1.38 1.01
N ALA A 50 -12.33 0.24 1.70
CA ALA A 50 -13.37 -0.75 1.46
C ALA A 50 -14.76 -0.25 1.88
N GLU A 51 -14.90 0.31 3.09
CA GLU A 51 -16.16 0.84 3.64
C GLU A 51 -16.79 1.89 2.72
N TYR A 52 -15.97 2.82 2.23
CA TYR A 52 -16.43 3.91 1.37
C TYR A 52 -16.42 3.57 -0.13
N ASN A 53 -16.07 2.32 -0.50
CA ASN A 53 -15.93 1.86 -1.88
C ASN A 53 -15.08 2.84 -2.72
N LEU A 54 -13.91 3.25 -2.20
CA LEU A 54 -13.15 4.34 -2.81
C LEU A 54 -12.39 3.92 -4.07
N ALA A 55 -11.92 2.67 -4.15
CA ALA A 55 -11.04 2.21 -5.23
C ALA A 55 -11.45 0.85 -5.79
N LYS A 56 -11.19 0.64 -7.10
CA LYS A 56 -11.34 -0.69 -7.73
C LYS A 56 -10.26 -1.67 -7.29
N ARG A 57 -9.07 -1.18 -6.94
CA ARG A 57 -7.95 -1.95 -6.37
C ARG A 57 -7.02 -1.07 -5.54
N ILE A 58 -6.19 -1.69 -4.72
CA ILE A 58 -5.09 -1.04 -4.00
C ILE A 58 -3.74 -1.66 -4.37
N THR A 59 -2.67 -0.94 -4.12
CA THR A 59 -1.30 -1.49 -4.15
C THR A 59 -0.54 -1.04 -2.91
N LEU A 60 0.34 -1.91 -2.42
CA LEU A 60 1.16 -1.67 -1.23
C LEU A 60 2.58 -1.19 -1.56
N HIS A 61 2.89 -0.94 -2.83
CA HIS A 61 4.22 -0.52 -3.28
C HIS A 61 4.19 0.80 -4.06
N ILE A 62 5.24 1.60 -3.89
CA ILE A 62 5.59 2.71 -4.79
C ILE A 62 7.12 2.76 -4.93
N MET A 63 7.83 3.40 -3.98
CA MET A 63 9.29 3.58 -4.02
C MET A 63 9.97 2.87 -2.84
N GLY A 64 9.58 1.60 -2.61
CA GLY A 64 10.12 0.72 -1.58
C GLY A 64 9.78 -0.74 -1.88
N GLU A 65 10.37 -1.65 -1.11
CA GLU A 65 10.09 -3.08 -1.20
C GLU A 65 9.05 -3.46 -0.13
N PRO A 66 7.77 -3.71 -0.51
CA PRO A 66 6.70 -3.99 0.44
C PRO A 66 6.97 -5.22 1.31
N LEU A 67 7.73 -6.21 0.81
CA LEU A 67 8.03 -7.43 1.57
C LEU A 67 8.96 -7.20 2.78
N LEU A 68 9.61 -6.04 2.88
CA LEU A 68 10.38 -5.66 4.07
C LEU A 68 9.48 -5.19 5.23
N HIS A 69 8.22 -4.86 4.97
CA HIS A 69 7.28 -4.45 6.01
C HIS A 69 6.69 -5.68 6.71
N LYS A 70 6.98 -5.85 8.01
CA LYS A 70 6.60 -7.04 8.80
C LYS A 70 5.11 -7.39 8.76
N GLY A 71 4.23 -6.40 8.59
CA GLY A 71 2.78 -6.58 8.51
C GLY A 71 2.23 -6.88 7.11
N VAL A 72 3.05 -6.94 6.05
CA VAL A 72 2.56 -7.00 4.66
C VAL A 72 1.59 -8.16 4.42
N VAL A 73 1.91 -9.36 4.91
CA VAL A 73 1.07 -10.55 4.75
C VAL A 73 -0.31 -10.35 5.40
N GLU A 74 -0.35 -9.69 6.55
CA GLU A 74 -1.60 -9.41 7.25
C GLU A 74 -2.45 -8.36 6.52
N LEU A 75 -1.80 -7.36 5.91
CA LEU A 75 -2.49 -6.35 5.09
C LEU A 75 -3.11 -6.96 3.83
N CYS A 76 -2.39 -7.89 3.19
CA CYS A 76 -2.88 -8.61 2.02
C CYS A 76 -4.09 -9.49 2.36
N ARG A 77 -4.04 -10.22 3.47
CA ARG A 77 -5.18 -11.01 3.97
C ARG A 77 -6.38 -10.12 4.29
N LEU A 78 -6.15 -8.98 4.96
CA LEU A 78 -7.24 -8.05 5.26
C LEU A 78 -7.90 -7.53 3.97
N ALA A 79 -7.12 -7.20 2.94
CA ALA A 79 -7.66 -6.76 1.66
C ALA A 79 -8.53 -7.85 1.00
N GLU A 80 -8.06 -9.09 1.01
CA GLU A 80 -8.81 -10.26 0.53
C GLU A 80 -10.12 -10.46 1.32
N ASP A 81 -10.05 -10.44 2.66
CA ASP A 81 -11.20 -10.60 3.55
C ASP A 81 -12.27 -9.50 3.34
N LEU A 82 -11.84 -8.29 2.99
CA LEU A 82 -12.71 -7.15 2.69
C LEU A 82 -13.19 -7.11 1.23
N GLY A 83 -12.75 -8.05 0.40
CA GLY A 83 -13.13 -8.12 -1.01
C GLY A 83 -12.57 -7.01 -1.88
N ILE A 84 -11.47 -6.35 -1.46
CA ILE A 84 -10.78 -5.34 -2.25
C ILE A 84 -9.56 -5.96 -2.95
N PRO A 85 -9.51 -5.96 -4.30
CA PRO A 85 -8.34 -6.44 -5.02
C PRO A 85 -7.09 -5.66 -4.61
N ALA A 86 -6.03 -6.38 -4.23
CA ALA A 86 -4.77 -5.78 -3.82
C ALA A 86 -3.60 -6.39 -4.60
N ASP A 87 -2.67 -5.53 -5.03
CA ASP A 87 -1.37 -5.95 -5.54
C ASP A 87 -0.42 -6.24 -4.38
N CYS A 88 -0.53 -7.48 -3.95
CA CYS A 88 0.38 -8.22 -3.10
C CYS A 88 0.96 -9.37 -3.93
#